data_AF-A0A662M2L1-F1
#
_entry.id   AF-A0A662M2L1-F1
#
_cell.length_a   1.000
_cell.length_b   1.000
_cell.length_c   1.000
_cell.angle_alpha   90.00
_cell.angle_beta   90.00
_cell.angle_gamma   90.00
#
_symmetry.space_group_name_H-M   'P 1'
#
loop_
_entity.id
_entity.type
_entity.pdbx_description
1 polymer ?
#
loop_
_entity_poly.entity_id
_entity_poly.type
_entity_poly.pdbx_seq_one_letter_code
_entity_poly.pdbx_strand_id
1 'polypeptide(L)'
;MGRIQAIMLLLNSIILILAALSFYYFSRLMKLVKVRRGAILATSGVFLLTGYVFFIMPWIAIGGAIPMMENFSYILVSIAFIILLYGVSRIYMDWKGAIK
;
A
#
# COMPACT_ATOMS: atom_id res chain seq x y z
N MET A 1 -6.42 -18.85 20.48
CA MET A 1 -5.75 -18.76 19.15
C MET A 1 -5.03 -20.06 18.88
N GLY A 2 -5.26 -20.67 17.71
CA GLY A 2 -4.50 -21.86 17.29
C GLY A 2 -3.04 -21.51 17.00
N ARG A 3 -2.11 -22.47 17.16
CA ARG A 3 -0.67 -22.27 16.86
C ARG A 3 -0.44 -21.69 15.45
N ILE A 4 -1.26 -22.10 14.47
CA ILE A 4 -1.21 -21.62 13.08
C ILE A 4 -1.57 -20.13 12.99
N GLN A 5 -2.65 -19.70 13.65
CA GLN A 5 -3.08 -18.29 13.65
C GLN A 5 -2.02 -17.37 14.25
N ALA A 6 -1.35 -17.82 15.33
CA ALA A 6 -0.26 -17.08 15.95
C ALA A 6 0.95 -16.92 15.01
N ILE A 7 1.32 -17.98 14.28
CA ILE A 7 2.39 -17.93 13.27
C ILE A 7 2.01 -16.99 12.12
N MET A 8 0.78 -17.05 11.63
CA MET A 8 0.30 -16.16 10.56
C MET A 8 0.32 -14.69 10.99
N LEU A 9 -0.09 -14.39 12.22
CA LEU A 9 0.01 -13.04 12.81
C LEU A 9 1.45 -12.54 12.84
N LEU A 10 2.38 -13.39 13.28
CA LEU A 10 3.79 -13.04 13.41
C LEU A 10 4.42 -12.76 12.03
N LEU A 11 4.15 -13.62 11.04
CA LEU A 11 4.60 -13.40 9.65
C LEU A 11 4.01 -12.12 9.06
N ASN A 12 2.72 -11.84 9.27
CA ASN A 12 2.09 -10.61 8.78
C ASN A 12 2.66 -9.36 9.47
N SER A 13 3.01 -9.45 10.75
CA SER A 13 3.63 -8.35 11.48
C SER A 13 4.97 -7.93 10.87
N ILE A 14 5.77 -8.90 10.41
CA ILE A 14 7.04 -8.62 9.70
C ILE A 14 6.78 -7.86 8.39
N ILE A 15 5.76 -8.25 7.63
CA ILE A 15 5.39 -7.57 6.38
C ILE A 15 4.95 -6.13 6.65
N LEU A 16 4.15 -5.89 7.70
CA LEU A 16 3.72 -4.55 8.09
C LEU A 16 4.89 -3.66 8.50
N ILE A 17 5.85 -4.21 9.27
CA ILE A 17 7.08 -3.50 9.66
C ILE A 17 7.89 -3.13 8.41
N LEU A 18 8.06 -4.08 7.48
CA LEU A 18 8.80 -3.83 6.24
C LEU A 18 8.11 -2.77 5.36
N ALA A 19 6.79 -2.80 5.28
CA ALA A 19 6.01 -1.80 4.56
C ALA A 19 6.17 -0.40 5.20
N ALA A 20 6.13 -0.31 6.53
CA ALA A 20 6.35 0.95 7.26
C ALA A 20 7.77 1.50 7.03
N LEU A 21 8.79 0.64 7.11
CA LEU A 21 10.18 1.02 6.82
C LEU A 21 10.33 1.50 5.37
N SER A 22 9.77 0.76 4.41
CA SER A 22 9.82 1.12 2.99
C SER A 22 9.16 2.47 2.74
N PHE A 23 8.00 2.71 3.36
CA PHE A 23 7.30 4.00 3.28
C PHE A 23 8.12 5.14 3.89
N TYR A 24 8.76 4.90 5.03
CA TYR A 24 9.63 5.89 5.68
C TYR A 24 10.82 6.27 4.79
N TYR A 25 11.55 5.28 4.26
CA TYR A 25 12.67 5.50 3.36
C TYR A 25 12.24 6.20 2.07
N PHE A 26 11.14 5.74 1.44
CA PHE A 26 10.60 6.36 0.25
C PHE A 26 10.22 7.82 0.49
N SER A 27 9.50 8.11 1.57
CA SER A 27 9.11 9.47 1.93
C SER A 27 10.32 10.38 2.16
N ARG A 28 11.38 9.86 2.79
CA ARG A 28 12.63 10.60 3.00
C ARG A 28 13.36 10.86 1.69
N LEU A 29 13.44 9.86 0.81
CA LEU A 29 14.06 9.98 -0.52
C LEU A 29 13.31 11.00 -1.39
N MET A 30 11.97 10.96 -1.41
CA MET A 30 11.18 11.90 -2.20
C MET A 30 11.33 13.35 -1.74
N LYS A 31 11.52 13.59 -0.43
CA LYS A 31 11.87 14.92 0.10
C LYS A 31 13.22 15.41 -0.43
N LEU A 32 14.23 14.52 -0.51
CA LEU A 32 15.57 14.87 -1.01
C LEU A 32 15.56 15.19 -2.50
N VAL A 33 14.82 14.43 -3.30
CA VAL A 33 14.71 14.63 -4.76
C VAL A 33 13.78 15.82 -5.10
N LYS A 34 13.22 16.52 -4.10
CA LYS A 34 12.26 17.65 -4.26
C LYS A 34 11.07 17.31 -5.18
N VAL A 35 10.72 16.04 -5.31
CA VAL A 35 9.58 15.63 -6.13
C VAL A 35 8.32 15.95 -5.33
N ARG A 36 7.73 17.14 -5.58
CA ARG A 36 6.45 17.58 -4.99
C ARG A 36 5.35 16.51 -5.09
N ARG A 37 5.44 15.63 -6.10
CA ARG A 37 4.46 14.58 -6.41
C ARG A 37 4.72 13.24 -5.72
N GLY A 38 5.80 13.09 -4.94
CA GLY A 38 6.08 11.85 -4.20
C GLY A 38 5.03 11.50 -3.16
N ALA A 39 4.34 12.50 -2.61
CA ALA A 39 3.23 12.30 -1.70
C ALA A 39 2.08 11.51 -2.34
N ILE A 40 1.84 11.65 -3.66
CA ILE A 40 0.79 10.93 -4.37
C ILE A 40 1.09 9.43 -4.40
N LEU A 41 2.35 9.06 -4.67
CA LEU A 41 2.81 7.67 -4.65
C LEU A 41 2.80 7.09 -3.22
N ALA A 42 3.12 7.90 -2.22
CA ALA A 42 3.03 7.51 -0.83
C ALA A 42 1.56 7.20 -0.46
N THR A 43 0.61 8.05 -0.86
CA THR A 43 -0.81 7.83 -0.58
C THR A 43 -1.35 6.55 -1.22
N SER A 44 -0.98 6.22 -2.46
CA SER A 44 -1.40 4.93 -3.04
C SER A 44 -0.84 3.74 -2.28
N GLY A 45 0.40 3.81 -1.79
CA GLY A 45 0.99 2.79 -0.92
C GLY A 45 0.18 2.55 0.37
N VAL A 46 -0.34 3.62 0.99
CA VAL A 46 -1.20 3.51 2.18
C VAL A 46 -2.52 2.80 1.86
N PHE A 47 -3.16 3.14 0.74
CA PHE A 47 -4.39 2.45 0.31
C PHE A 47 -4.15 0.97 -0.02
N LEU A 48 -3.04 0.63 -0.69
CA LEU A 48 -2.64 -0.76 -0.95
C LEU A 48 -2.44 -1.54 0.35
N LEU A 49 -1.70 -0.96 1.31
CA LEU A 49 -1.45 -1.59 2.61
C LEU A 49 -2.75 -1.81 3.37
N THR A 50 -3.64 -0.82 3.37
CA THR A 50 -4.94 -0.91 4.04
C THR A 50 -5.80 -2.00 3.39
N GLY A 51 -5.86 -2.04 2.05
CA GLY A 51 -6.55 -3.10 1.32
C GLY A 51 -5.99 -4.49 1.64
N TYR A 52 -4.68 -4.64 1.69
CA TYR A 52 -4.03 -5.89 2.08
C TYR A 52 -4.43 -6.33 3.51
N VAL A 53 -4.42 -5.41 4.48
CA VAL A 53 -4.81 -5.71 5.86
C VAL A 53 -6.26 -6.18 5.93
N PHE A 54 -7.19 -5.50 5.26
CA PHE A 54 -8.60 -5.91 5.21
C PHE A 54 -8.81 -7.25 4.50
N PHE A 55 -7.98 -7.56 3.50
CA PHE A 55 -8.04 -8.83 2.79
C PHE A 55 -7.57 -9.99 3.68
N ILE A 56 -6.43 -9.84 4.35
CA ILE A 56 -5.77 -10.96 5.04
C ILE A 56 -6.28 -11.17 6.47
N MET A 57 -6.76 -10.12 7.16
CA MET A 57 -7.20 -10.22 8.56
C MET A 57 -8.28 -11.28 8.82
N PRO A 58 -9.35 -11.40 8.00
CA PRO A 58 -10.39 -12.43 8.19
C PRO A 58 -9.82 -13.85 8.20
N TRP A 59 -8.91 -14.12 7.26
CA TRP A 59 -8.23 -15.41 7.15
C TRP A 59 -7.38 -15.72 8.39
N ILE A 60 -6.73 -14.71 8.96
CA ILE A 60 -5.89 -14.88 10.16
C ILE A 60 -6.75 -15.04 11.42
N ALA A 61 -7.79 -14.23 11.58
CA ALA A 61 -8.59 -14.16 12.79
C ALA A 61 -9.62 -15.30 12.90
N ILE A 62 -10.30 -15.60 11.79
CA ILE A 62 -11.47 -16.48 11.76
C ILE A 62 -11.20 -17.73 10.89
N GLY A 63 -10.13 -17.74 10.09
CA GLY A 63 -9.77 -18.90 9.26
C GLY A 63 -10.53 -19.00 7.94
N GLY A 64 -11.21 -17.92 7.53
CA GLY A 64 -12.00 -17.90 6.30
C GLY A 64 -12.25 -16.49 5.77
N ALA A 65 -12.77 -16.44 4.56
CA ALA A 65 -13.17 -15.22 3.87
C ALA A 65 -14.39 -14.58 4.53
N ILE A 66 -14.39 -13.25 4.61
CA ILE A 66 -15.60 -12.45 4.87
C ILE A 66 -15.87 -11.62 3.62
N PRO A 67 -16.91 -11.93 2.82
CA PRO A 67 -17.15 -11.31 1.52
C PRO A 67 -17.21 -9.77 1.56
N MET A 68 -17.79 -9.22 2.64
CA MET A 68 -17.85 -7.77 2.83
C MET A 68 -16.46 -7.13 2.96
N MET A 69 -15.54 -7.75 3.70
CA MET A 69 -14.18 -7.23 3.90
C MET A 69 -13.33 -7.41 2.65
N GLU A 70 -13.53 -8.50 1.89
CA GLU A 70 -12.87 -8.71 0.60
C GLU A 70 -13.30 -7.65 -0.42
N ASN A 71 -14.60 -7.40 -0.56
CA ASN A 71 -15.11 -6.35 -1.44
C ASN A 71 -14.56 -4.97 -1.05
N PHE A 72 -14.49 -4.67 0.25
CA PHE A 72 -13.92 -3.43 0.73
C PHE A 72 -12.42 -3.32 0.41
N SER A 73 -11.67 -4.41 0.58
CA SER A 73 -10.26 -4.50 0.17
C SER A 73 -10.11 -4.23 -1.33
N TYR A 74 -10.92 -4.85 -2.18
CA TYR A 74 -10.86 -4.62 -3.62
C TYR A 74 -11.12 -3.16 -3.99
N ILE A 75 -12.09 -2.50 -3.34
CA ILE A 75 -12.33 -1.07 -3.54
C ILE A 75 -11.09 -0.24 -3.17
N LEU A 76 -10.47 -0.52 -2.02
CA LEU A 76 -9.25 0.18 -1.60
C LEU A 76 -8.08 -0.04 -2.56
N VAL A 77 -7.89 -1.27 -3.03
CA VAL A 77 -6.85 -1.61 -4.01
C VAL A 77 -7.12 -0.90 -5.34
N SER A 78 -8.36 -0.86 -5.83
CA SER A 78 -8.74 -0.13 -7.03
C SER A 78 -8.48 1.37 -6.90
N ILE A 79 -8.84 1.99 -5.77
CA ILE A 79 -8.53 3.40 -5.47
C ILE A 79 -7.01 3.62 -5.50
N ALA A 80 -6.24 2.73 -4.87
CA ALA A 80 -4.79 2.82 -4.86
C ALA A 80 -4.19 2.78 -6.28
N PHE A 81 -4.69 1.89 -7.13
CA PHE A 81 -4.26 1.80 -8.52
C PHE A 81 -4.58 3.07 -9.31
N ILE A 82 -5.76 3.67 -9.12
CA ILE A 82 -6.12 4.93 -9.76
C ILE A 82 -5.16 6.05 -9.35
N ILE A 83 -4.87 6.18 -8.04
CA ILE A 83 -3.94 7.17 -7.51
C ILE A 83 -2.52 6.93 -8.07
N LEU A 84 -2.09 5.67 -8.14
CA LEU A 84 -0.77 5.30 -8.64
C LEU A 84 -0.63 5.61 -10.15
N LEU A 85 -1.63 5.25 -10.95
CA LEU A 85 -1.69 5.58 -12.38
C LEU A 85 -1.66 7.09 -12.61
N TYR A 86 -2.44 7.85 -11.85
CA TYR A 86 -2.42 9.32 -11.90
C TYR A 86 -1.04 9.87 -11.53
N GLY A 87 -0.46 9.40 -10.42
CA GLY A 87 0.86 9.81 -9.94
C GLY A 87 1.96 9.56 -10.97
N VAL A 88 2.01 8.35 -11.54
CA VAL A 88 2.99 7.96 -12.56
C VAL A 88 2.81 8.78 -13.84
N SER A 89 1.57 8.89 -14.34
CA SER A 89 1.27 9.67 -15.56
C SER A 89 1.70 11.12 -15.40
N ARG A 90 1.43 11.72 -14.23
CA ARG A 90 1.80 13.10 -13.92
C ARG A 90 3.32 13.27 -13.79
N ILE A 91 4.03 12.33 -13.17
CA ILE A 91 5.50 12.36 -13.13
C ILE A 91 6.07 12.28 -14.53
N TYR A 92 5.55 11.39 -15.37
CA TYR A 92 5.98 11.23 -16.76
C TYR A 92 5.77 12.52 -17.58
N MET A 93 4.61 13.16 -17.47
CA MET A 93 4.34 14.43 -18.16
C MET A 93 5.29 15.57 -17.73
N ASP A 94 5.55 15.69 -16.44
CA ASP A 94 6.50 16.69 -15.92
C ASP A 94 7.90 16.45 -16.46
N TRP A 95 8.32 15.18 -16.50
CA TRP A 95 9.65 14.81 -16.99
C TRP A 95 9.79 15.08 -18.49
N LYS A 96 8.78 14.71 -19.28
CA LYS A 96 8.71 15.03 -20.73
C LYS A 96 8.71 16.54 -20.98
N GLY A 97 8.06 17.33 -20.11
CA GLY A 97 8.05 18.80 -20.21
C GLY A 97 9.34 19.48 -19.77
N ALA A 98 10.17 18.82 -18.96
CA ALA A 98 11.45 19.32 -18.49
C ALA A 98 12.62 19.04 -19.46
N ILE A 99 12.49 18.02 -20.31
CA ILE A 99 13.41 17.79 -21.43
C ILE A 99 12.97 18.73 -22.58
N LYS A 100 13.54 19.93 -22.59
CA LYS A 100 13.56 20.83 -23.76
C LYS A 100 14.97 20.90 -24.29
#